data_AF-A0A9E4C3F3-F1
#
_entry.id   AF-A0A9E4C3F3-F1
#
_cell.length_a   1.000
_cell.length_b   1.000
_cell.length_c   1.000
_cell.angle_alpha   90.00
_cell.angle_beta   90.00
_cell.angle_gamma   90.00
#
_symmetry.space_group_name_H-M   'P 1'
#
loop_
_entity.id
_entity.type
_entity.pdbx_description
1 polymer ?
#
loop_
_entity_poly.entity_id
_entity_poly.type
_entity_poly.pdbx_seq_one_letter_code
_entity_poly.pdbx_strand_id
1 'polypeptide(L)'
;GGYRAFIPAPLPPDPPVEITGELQVLLSRADRALGRLDGSIQTLPHPDLFVLMYVRKEAVLSSQIEGTQSSLQDLLAAEARIFAPNRASDVGEVLNYVAAMNHGLKRLPEIPVSIRLIREIH
;
A
#
# COMPACT_ATOMS: atom_id res chain seq x y z
N GLY A 1 35.43 17.30 -13.09
CA GLY A 1 34.04 17.58 -13.48
C GLY A 1 33.14 17.10 -12.37
N GLY A 2 32.33 17.98 -11.79
CA GLY A 2 31.43 17.62 -10.69
C GLY A 2 30.09 17.10 -11.21
N TYR A 3 29.59 16.03 -10.60
CA TYR A 3 28.24 15.51 -10.84
C TYR A 3 27.20 16.48 -10.26
N ARG A 4 26.15 16.80 -11.02
CA ARG A 4 24.96 17.49 -10.51
C ARG A 4 24.01 16.42 -9.97
N ALA A 5 23.78 16.41 -8.66
CA ALA A 5 22.73 15.61 -8.04
C ALA A 5 21.48 16.47 -7.83
N PHE A 6 20.31 15.84 -7.88
CA PHE A 6 19.07 16.47 -7.46
C PHE A 6 19.09 16.62 -5.94
N ILE A 7 18.85 17.84 -5.45
CA ILE A 7 18.69 18.13 -4.02
C ILE A 7 17.22 18.53 -3.83
N PRO A 8 16.39 17.71 -3.16
CA PRO A 8 14.99 18.05 -2.93
C PRO A 8 14.88 19.27 -2.01
N ALA A 9 13.80 20.04 -2.17
CA ALA A 9 13.45 21.08 -1.21
C ALA A 9 13.15 20.46 0.17
N PRO A 10 13.51 21.14 1.28
CA PRO A 10 13.23 20.64 2.62
C PRO A 10 11.72 20.58 2.89
N LEU A 11 11.33 19.68 3.80
CA LEU A 11 9.97 19.59 4.35
C LEU A 11 9.95 20.13 5.80
N PRO A 12 8.86 20.79 6.24
CA PRO A 12 7.67 21.16 5.45
C PRO A 12 8.00 22.26 4.41
N PRO A 13 7.22 22.36 3.32
CA PRO A 13 7.42 23.42 2.33
C PRO A 13 7.22 24.80 2.97
N ASP A 14 8.02 25.77 2.53
CA ASP A 14 7.94 27.17 2.90
C ASP A 14 7.89 28.04 1.61
N PRO A 15 6.79 28.75 1.32
CA PRO A 15 5.57 28.84 2.13
C PRO A 15 4.78 27.51 2.19
N PRO A 16 3.92 27.33 3.20
CA PRO A 16 3.06 26.16 3.30
C PRO A 16 2.17 25.96 2.07
N VAL A 17 1.75 24.72 1.83
CA VAL A 17 0.80 24.40 0.74
C VAL A 17 -0.53 25.10 1.00
N GLU A 18 -0.99 25.92 0.05
CA GLU A 18 -2.30 26.55 0.12
C GLU A 18 -3.41 25.55 -0.24
N ILE A 19 -4.23 25.18 0.75
CA ILE A 19 -5.39 24.29 0.55
C ILE A 19 -6.63 25.13 0.22
N THR A 20 -6.66 25.70 -0.99
CA THR A 20 -7.76 26.58 -1.44
C THR A 20 -8.32 26.11 -2.80
N GLY A 21 -9.47 26.67 -3.19
CA GLY A 21 -10.07 26.45 -4.50
C GLY A 21 -10.32 24.97 -4.82
N GLU A 22 -9.79 24.49 -5.94
CA GLU A 22 -9.96 23.12 -6.39
C GLU A 22 -9.37 22.09 -5.41
N LEU A 23 -8.22 22.38 -4.80
CA LEU A 23 -7.58 21.46 -3.86
C LEU A 23 -8.46 21.22 -2.62
N GLN A 24 -9.11 22.27 -2.12
CA GLN A 24 -10.06 22.16 -1.02
C GLN A 24 -11.29 21.31 -1.41
N VAL A 25 -11.77 21.45 -2.64
CA VAL A 25 -12.89 20.65 -3.16
C VAL A 25 -12.50 19.17 -3.29
N LEU A 26 -11.30 18.88 -3.82
CA LEU A 26 -10.78 17.53 -3.94
C LEU A 26 -10.57 16.87 -2.57
N LEU A 27 -10.01 17.60 -1.61
CA LEU A 27 -9.86 17.14 -0.23
C LEU A 27 -11.21 16.77 0.39
N SER A 28 -12.21 17.65 0.28
CA SER A 28 -13.56 17.36 0.81
C SER A 28 -14.21 16.14 0.14
N ARG A 29 -13.97 15.92 -1.15
CA ARG A 29 -14.45 14.72 -1.86
C ARG A 29 -13.75 13.46 -1.35
N ALA A 30 -12.44 13.52 -1.11
CA ALA A 30 -11.67 12.41 -0.55
C ALA A 30 -12.16 12.06 0.86
N ASP A 31 -12.34 13.05 1.74
CA ASP A 31 -12.87 12.84 3.10
C ASP A 31 -14.25 12.17 3.08
N ARG A 32 -15.16 12.63 2.21
CA ARG A 32 -16.49 12.02 2.05
C ARG A 32 -16.40 10.59 1.54
N ALA A 33 -15.45 10.27 0.66
CA ALA A 33 -15.26 8.92 0.15
C ALA A 33 -14.73 7.99 1.26
N LEU A 34 -13.78 8.46 2.07
CA LEU A 34 -13.28 7.75 3.24
C LEU A 34 -14.39 7.50 4.27
N GLY A 35 -15.20 8.52 4.57
CA GLY A 35 -16.34 8.35 5.49
C GLY A 35 -17.40 7.35 4.98
N ARG A 36 -17.67 7.31 3.67
CA ARG A 36 -18.55 6.28 3.09
C ARG A 36 -17.96 4.88 3.20
N LEU A 37 -16.65 4.74 3.01
CA LEU A 37 -15.96 3.45 3.17
C LEU A 37 -16.04 2.97 4.62
N ASP A 38 -15.71 3.83 5.58
CA ASP A 38 -15.78 3.53 7.02
C ASP A 38 -17.18 3.09 7.44
N GLY A 39 -18.22 3.84 7.02
CA GLY A 39 -19.61 3.45 7.27
C GLY A 39 -20.03 2.14 6.60
N SER A 40 -19.52 1.86 5.40
CA SER A 40 -19.85 0.61 4.68
C SER A 40 -19.27 -0.62 5.38
N ILE A 41 -18.04 -0.50 5.91
CA ILE A 41 -17.34 -1.59 6.62
C ILE A 41 -18.13 -2.05 7.85
N GLN A 42 -18.87 -1.17 8.53
CA GLN A 42 -19.70 -1.51 9.70
C GLN A 42 -20.83 -2.50 9.40
N THR A 43 -21.24 -2.65 8.15
CA THR A 43 -22.33 -3.57 7.73
C THR A 43 -21.82 -4.88 7.14
N LEU A 44 -20.50 -5.04 7.01
CA LEU A 44 -19.91 -6.26 6.45
C LEU A 44 -19.91 -7.38 7.49
N PRO A 45 -20.26 -8.62 7.10
CA PRO A 45 -20.30 -9.76 8.02
C PRO A 45 -18.91 -10.15 8.56
N HIS A 46 -17.84 -9.93 7.77
CA HIS A 46 -16.45 -10.24 8.15
C HIS A 46 -15.47 -9.19 7.60
N PRO A 47 -15.39 -7.99 8.22
CA PRO A 47 -14.55 -6.90 7.73
C PRO A 47 -13.07 -7.28 7.63
N ASP A 48 -12.57 -8.12 8.54
CA ASP A 48 -11.18 -8.58 8.53
C ASP A 48 -10.84 -9.38 7.26
N LEU A 49 -11.76 -10.20 6.77
CA LEU A 49 -11.57 -10.95 5.51
C LEU A 49 -11.52 -10.00 4.31
N PHE A 50 -12.34 -8.95 4.32
CA PHE A 50 -12.30 -7.92 3.28
C PHE A 50 -10.96 -7.18 3.29
N VAL A 51 -10.50 -6.71 4.45
CA VAL A 51 -9.20 -6.05 4.58
C VAL A 51 -8.07 -6.96 4.11
N LEU A 52 -8.09 -8.23 4.53
CA LEU A 52 -7.13 -9.25 4.14
C LEU A 52 -7.04 -9.41 2.61
N MET A 53 -8.19 -9.46 1.94
CA MET A 53 -8.26 -9.58 0.48
C MET A 53 -7.88 -8.29 -0.25
N TYR A 54 -8.20 -7.12 0.31
CA TYR A 54 -7.84 -5.83 -0.27
C TYR A 54 -6.33 -5.58 -0.22
N VAL A 55 -5.65 -5.94 0.87
CA VAL A 55 -4.17 -5.86 0.96
C VAL A 55 -3.52 -6.71 -0.13
N ARG A 56 -4.02 -7.92 -0.39
CA ARG A 56 -3.52 -8.79 -1.47
C ARG A 56 -3.75 -8.19 -2.85
N LYS A 57 -4.95 -7.65 -3.07
CA LYS A 57 -5.30 -7.02 -4.33
C LYS A 57 -4.42 -5.80 -4.60
N GLU A 58 -4.21 -4.97 -3.58
CA GLU A 58 -3.34 -3.80 -3.67
C GLU A 58 -1.89 -4.22 -3.96
N ALA A 59 -1.35 -5.20 -3.23
CA ALA A 59 0.00 -5.72 -3.46
C ALA A 59 0.20 -6.21 -4.90
N VAL A 60 -0.78 -6.95 -5.45
CA VAL A 60 -0.74 -7.38 -6.87
C VAL A 60 -0.72 -6.18 -7.82
N LEU A 61 -1.58 -5.18 -7.59
CA LEU A 61 -1.66 -4.01 -8.45
C LEU A 61 -0.39 -3.13 -8.36
N SER A 62 0.17 -2.97 -7.16
CA SER A 62 1.41 -2.23 -6.94
C SER A 62 2.59 -2.93 -7.64
N SER A 63 2.76 -4.22 -7.42
CA SER A 63 3.83 -4.99 -8.07
C SER A 63 3.66 -5.03 -9.61
N GLN A 64 2.45 -4.94 -10.15
CA GLN A 64 2.24 -4.84 -11.60
C GLN A 64 2.77 -3.54 -12.20
N ILE A 65 2.70 -2.42 -11.45
CA ILE A 65 3.30 -1.15 -11.86
C ILE A 65 4.83 -1.27 -11.95
N GLU A 66 5.43 -2.10 -11.08
CA GLU A 66 6.86 -2.39 -11.04
C GLU A 66 7.31 -3.44 -12.07
N GLY A 67 6.36 -4.04 -12.79
CA GLY A 67 6.61 -4.91 -13.95
C GLY A 67 6.32 -6.40 -13.71
N THR A 68 5.87 -6.79 -12.53
CA THR A 68 5.54 -8.19 -12.23
C THR A 68 4.35 -8.68 -13.05
N GLN A 69 4.37 -9.97 -13.42
CA GLN A 69 3.27 -10.63 -14.15
C GLN A 69 2.53 -11.62 -13.23
N SER A 70 1.95 -11.12 -12.15
CA SER A 70 1.17 -11.93 -11.19
C SER A 70 -0.30 -11.51 -11.13
N SER A 71 -1.19 -12.47 -10.89
CA SER A 71 -2.61 -12.21 -10.58
C SER A 71 -2.97 -12.52 -9.13
N LEU A 72 -4.14 -12.06 -8.68
CA LEU A 72 -4.67 -12.42 -7.37
C LEU A 72 -4.89 -13.94 -7.25
N GLN A 73 -5.24 -14.62 -8.34
CA GLN A 73 -5.41 -16.07 -8.34
C GLN A 73 -4.09 -16.79 -8.13
N ASP A 74 -3.02 -16.32 -8.77
CA ASP A 74 -1.67 -16.89 -8.61
C ASP A 74 -1.18 -16.74 -7.17
N LEU A 75 -1.41 -15.57 -6.57
CA LEU A 75 -1.08 -15.30 -5.18
C LEU A 75 -1.82 -16.24 -4.23
N LEU A 76 -3.14 -16.36 -4.36
CA LEU A 76 -3.95 -17.24 -3.51
C LEU A 76 -3.57 -18.72 -3.70
N ALA A 77 -3.28 -19.16 -4.92
CA ALA A 77 -2.80 -20.51 -5.19
C ALA A 77 -1.40 -20.76 -4.60
N ALA A 78 -0.53 -19.74 -4.57
CA ALA A 78 0.75 -19.78 -3.88
C ALA A 78 0.59 -19.93 -2.36
N GLU A 79 -0.24 -19.10 -1.73
CA GLU A 79 -0.54 -19.18 -0.30
C GLU A 79 -1.13 -20.54 0.11
N ALA A 80 -2.03 -21.08 -0.72
CA ALA A 80 -2.66 -22.38 -0.51
C ALA A 80 -1.73 -23.58 -0.80
N ARG A 81 -0.48 -23.34 -1.21
CA ARG A 81 0.49 -24.38 -1.61
C ARG A 81 -0.03 -25.30 -2.72
N ILE A 82 -0.92 -24.79 -3.58
CA ILE A 82 -1.43 -25.53 -4.75
C ILE A 82 -0.38 -25.43 -5.86
N PHE A 83 0.46 -26.44 -5.99
CA PHE A 83 1.57 -26.44 -6.95
C PHE A 83 1.06 -26.46 -8.39
N ALA A 84 1.30 -25.38 -9.13
CA ALA A 84 1.16 -25.33 -10.57
C ALA A 84 2.58 -25.31 -11.19
N PRO A 85 2.86 -26.15 -12.21
CA PRO A 85 4.18 -26.23 -12.83
C PRO A 85 4.63 -24.95 -13.57
N ASN A 86 3.71 -24.00 -13.80
CA ASN A 86 3.95 -22.72 -14.51
C ASN A 86 3.67 -21.49 -13.61
N ARG A 87 4.02 -21.51 -12.33
CA ARG A 87 3.86 -20.30 -11.49
C ARG A 87 4.69 -19.15 -12.08
N ALA A 88 4.08 -17.97 -12.18
CA ALA A 88 4.80 -16.74 -12.47
C ALA A 88 5.95 -16.58 -11.46
N SER A 89 7.16 -16.28 -11.94
CA SER A 89 8.36 -16.12 -11.11
C SER A 89 8.19 -15.04 -10.03
N ASP A 90 7.24 -14.13 -10.23
CA ASP A 90 7.15 -12.86 -9.51
C ASP A 90 6.17 -12.90 -8.34
N VAL A 91 5.43 -14.02 -8.13
CA VAL A 91 4.48 -14.14 -7.01
C VAL A 91 5.18 -13.99 -5.65
N GLY A 92 6.47 -14.36 -5.58
CA GLY A 92 7.29 -14.17 -4.38
C GLY A 92 7.41 -12.70 -3.96
N GLU A 93 7.47 -11.78 -4.93
CA GLU A 93 7.55 -10.34 -4.67
C GLU A 93 6.24 -9.82 -4.05
N VAL A 94 5.10 -10.25 -4.59
CA VAL A 94 3.78 -9.93 -4.05
C VAL A 94 3.59 -10.50 -2.65
N LEU A 95 4.06 -11.73 -2.39
CA LEU A 95 4.03 -12.33 -1.05
C LEU A 95 4.89 -11.54 -0.05
N ASN A 96 6.07 -11.10 -0.47
CA ASN A 96 6.96 -10.27 0.36
C ASN A 96 6.31 -8.93 0.67
N TYR A 97 5.66 -8.29 -0.31
CA TYR A 97 4.90 -7.05 -0.10
C TYR A 97 3.81 -7.24 0.97
N VAL A 98 2.98 -8.27 0.84
CA VAL A 98 1.92 -8.57 1.82
C VAL A 98 2.51 -8.84 3.21
N ALA A 99 3.63 -9.55 3.29
CA ALA A 99 4.32 -9.82 4.55
C ALA A 99 4.87 -8.54 5.20
N ALA A 100 5.53 -7.69 4.42
CA ALA A 100 6.08 -6.41 4.84
C ALA A 100 4.98 -5.45 5.34
N MET A 101 3.88 -5.31 4.60
CA MET A 101 2.73 -4.50 5.00
C MET A 101 2.14 -4.97 6.34
N ASN A 102 1.89 -6.28 6.48
CA ASN A 102 1.37 -6.84 7.72
C ASN A 102 2.35 -6.69 8.89
N HIS A 103 3.66 -6.78 8.64
CA HIS A 103 4.67 -6.51 9.65
C HIS A 103 4.60 -5.05 10.10
N GLY A 104 4.59 -4.10 9.16
CA GLY A 104 4.52 -2.67 9.47
C GLY A 104 3.28 -2.31 10.28
N LEU A 105 2.10 -2.79 9.87
CA LEU A 105 0.85 -2.56 10.58
C LEU A 105 0.89 -3.07 12.03
N LYS A 106 1.52 -4.23 12.28
CA LYS A 106 1.70 -4.78 13.63
C LYS A 106 2.67 -3.97 14.48
N ARG A 107 3.63 -3.25 13.88
CA ARG A 107 4.62 -2.43 14.59
C ARG A 107 4.11 -1.02 14.91
N LEU A 108 3.10 -0.51 14.20
CA LEU A 108 2.55 0.84 14.42
C LEU A 108 2.11 1.16 15.87
N PRO A 109 1.58 0.21 16.67
CA PRO A 109 1.28 0.47 18.08
C PRO A 109 2.54 0.73 18.94
N GLU A 110 3.71 0.25 18.51
CA GLU A 110 4.97 0.36 19.24
C GLU A 110 5.83 1.51 18.73
N ILE A 111 5.79 1.78 17.43
CA ILE A 111 6.66 2.74 16.76
C ILE A 111 5.86 3.60 15.79
N PRO A 112 6.04 4.95 15.78
CA PRO A 112 5.37 5.80 14.82
C PRO A 112 5.91 5.57 13.41
N VAL A 113 5.19 6.08 12.41
CA VAL A 113 5.68 6.19 11.03
C VAL A 113 7.00 6.96 11.05
N SER A 114 8.08 6.25 10.71
CA SER A 114 9.45 6.72 10.90
C SER A 114 10.39 5.99 9.94
N ILE A 115 11.59 6.53 9.77
CA ILE A 115 12.64 5.87 8.96
C ILE A 115 12.96 4.47 9.52
N ARG A 116 12.86 4.26 10.84
CA ARG A 116 13.01 2.93 11.43
C ARG A 116 11.95 1.97 10.90
N LEU A 117 10.66 2.35 10.95
CA LEU A 117 9.58 1.52 10.43
C LEU A 117 9.78 1.24 8.93
N ILE A 118 10.11 2.26 8.13
CA ILE A 118 10.33 2.13 6.69
C ILE A 118 11.47 1.13 6.40
N ARG A 119 12.55 1.16 7.18
CA ARG A 119 13.67 0.20 7.04
C ARG A 119 13.34 -1.21 7.48
N GLU A 120 12.35 -1.41 8.35
CA GLU A 120 11.92 -2.74 8.78
C GLU A 120 11.01 -3.43 7.75
N ILE A 121 10.29 -2.65 6.94
CA ILE A 121 9.36 -3.16 5.93
C ILE A 121 9.95 -3.16 4.50
N HIS A 122 11.15 -2.63 4.32
CA HIS A 122 11.88 -2.64 3.04
C HIS A 122 12.79 -3.86 2.96
#